data_AF-A0A9Q1BGG5-F1
#
_entry.id   AF-A0A9Q1BGG5-F1
#
_cell.length_a   1.000
_cell.length_b   1.000
_cell.length_c   1.000
_cell.angle_alpha   90.00
_cell.angle_beta   90.00
_cell.angle_gamma   90.00
#
_symmetry.space_group_name_H-M   'P 1'
#
loop_
_entity.id
_entity.type
_entity.pdbx_description
1 polymer ?
#
loop_
_entity_poly.entity_id
_entity_poly.type
_entity_poly.pdbx_seq_one_letter_code
_entity_poly.pdbx_strand_id
1 'polypeptide(L)'
;MARPFLKGYLPRWTEELFTIDQCLPRHPVVYRLKDWEGEWFEGTFYEAELQKVTKDGADVYRVEKVIRRRKTKEGKTEHFVKWKGYHTKFNSWVSNLIKL
;
A
#
# COMPACT_ATOMS: atom_id res chain seq x y z
N MET A 1 16.90 -21.10 -2.48
CA MET A 1 16.29 -21.25 -3.83
C MET A 1 16.42 -19.93 -4.55
N ALA A 2 17.27 -19.85 -5.58
CA ALA A 2 17.44 -18.65 -6.38
C ALA A 2 16.13 -18.37 -7.14
N ARG A 3 15.54 -17.18 -6.98
CA ARG A 3 14.45 -16.72 -7.83
C ARG A 3 15.06 -16.38 -9.20
N PRO A 4 14.88 -17.21 -10.24
CA PRO A 4 15.37 -16.87 -11.57
C PRO A 4 14.63 -15.61 -12.00
N PHE A 5 15.38 -14.64 -12.51
CA PHE A 5 14.96 -13.33 -12.98
C PHE A 5 13.43 -13.14 -13.16
N LEU A 6 12.87 -12.17 -12.42
CA LEU A 6 11.51 -11.69 -12.63
C LEU A 6 11.34 -11.29 -14.11
N LYS A 7 10.38 -11.91 -14.81
CA LYS A 7 10.03 -11.53 -16.19
C LYS A 7 9.84 -10.02 -16.26
N GLY A 8 10.59 -9.36 -17.15
CA GLY A 8 10.72 -7.89 -17.20
C GLY A 8 9.44 -7.10 -17.47
N TYR A 9 8.31 -7.76 -17.76
CA TYR A 9 7.00 -7.13 -17.91
C TYR A 9 6.23 -6.97 -16.59
N LEU A 10 6.69 -7.56 -15.48
CA LEU A 10 6.03 -7.38 -14.18
C LEU A 10 6.27 -5.96 -13.67
N PRO A 11 5.24 -5.26 -13.15
CA PRO A 11 5.43 -3.95 -12.53
C PRO A 11 6.47 -4.06 -11.41
N ARG A 12 7.51 -3.24 -11.46
CA ARG A 12 8.53 -3.15 -10.38
C ARG A 12 8.03 -2.35 -9.17
N TRP A 13 6.95 -1.61 -9.36
CA TRP A 13 6.32 -0.79 -8.33
C TRP A 13 5.40 -1.64 -7.47
N THR A 14 5.48 -1.46 -6.15
CA THR A 14 4.47 -1.94 -5.22
C THR A 14 3.22 -1.05 -5.32
N GLU A 15 2.05 -1.57 -4.95
CA GLU A 15 0.82 -0.75 -4.83
C GLU A 15 0.72 -0.05 -3.46
N GLU A 16 1.69 -0.24 -2.56
CA GLU A 16 1.72 0.35 -1.23
C GLU A 16 2.09 1.84 -1.29
N LEU A 17 1.41 2.63 -0.48
CA LEU A 17 1.63 4.07 -0.39
C LEU A 17 2.43 4.41 0.85
N PHE A 18 3.41 5.29 0.65
CA PHE A 18 4.26 5.81 1.70
C PHE A 18 4.19 7.33 1.75
N THR A 19 4.39 7.87 2.94
CA THR A 19 4.58 9.32 3.15
C THR A 19 6.06 9.62 3.23
N ILE A 20 6.52 10.64 2.50
CA ILE A 20 7.88 11.16 2.67
C ILE A 20 7.94 11.90 4.01
N ASP A 21 8.73 11.39 4.95
CA ASP A 21 8.93 12.05 6.25
C ASP A 21 10.13 13.01 6.21
N GLN A 22 11.21 12.61 5.55
CA GLN A 22 12.44 13.40 5.47
C GLN A 22 13.00 13.43 4.06
N CYS A 23 13.42 14.62 3.64
CA CYS A 23 14.28 14.84 2.50
C CYS A 23 15.70 15.08 3.03
N LEU A 24 16.63 14.17 2.72
CA LEU A 24 18.02 14.25 3.17
C LEU A 24 18.89 14.84 2.06
N PRO A 25 19.56 15.98 2.30
CA PRO A 25 20.39 16.65 1.30
C PRO A 25 21.73 15.90 1.13
N ARG A 26 21.70 14.79 0.40
CA ARG A 26 22.87 14.03 -0.06
C ARG A 26 23.05 14.21 -1.58
N HIS A 27 24.10 13.65 -2.14
CA HIS A 27 24.33 13.62 -3.58
C HIS A 27 24.42 12.16 -4.06
N PRO A 28 23.35 11.60 -4.68
CA PRO A 28 22.03 12.21 -4.94
C PRO A 28 21.17 12.41 -3.69
N VAL A 29 20.13 13.25 -3.78
CA VAL A 29 19.14 13.46 -2.70
C VAL A 29 18.43 12.14 -2.42
N VAL A 30 18.20 11.84 -1.13
CA VAL A 30 17.49 10.63 -0.71
C VAL A 30 16.38 10.95 0.26
N TYR A 31 15.35 10.11 0.28
CA TYR A 31 14.15 10.26 1.09
C TYR A 31 14.04 9.15 2.12
N ARG A 32 13.49 9.48 3.28
CA ARG A 32 12.99 8.49 4.23
C ARG A 32 11.48 8.45 4.20
N LEU A 33 10.95 7.23 4.26
CA LEU A 33 9.55 6.94 4.09
C LEU A 33 8.95 6.47 5.41
N LYS A 34 7.67 6.81 5.61
CA LYS A 34 6.80 6.21 6.62
C LYS A 34 5.64 5.51 5.95
N ASP A 35 5.20 4.41 6.55
CA ASP A 35 3.98 3.73 6.14
C ASP A 35 2.72 4.48 6.62
N TRP A 36 1.56 3.87 6.40
CA TRP A 36 0.27 4.44 6.80
C TRP A 36 0.09 4.56 8.32
N GLU A 37 0.76 3.74 9.12
CA GLU A 37 0.71 3.80 10.59
C GLU A 37 1.79 4.73 11.16
N GLY A 38 2.60 5.35 10.31
CA GLY A 38 3.68 6.25 10.71
C GLY A 38 4.97 5.52 11.11
N GLU A 39 5.04 4.20 10.90
CA GLU A 39 6.25 3.42 11.13
C GLU A 39 7.25 3.70 10.02
N TRP A 40 8.53 3.75 10.39
CA TRP A 40 9.60 3.97 9.43
C TRP A 40 9.77 2.76 8.52
N PHE A 41 9.83 3.03 7.21
CA PHE A 41 10.29 2.03 6.28
C PHE A 41 11.81 1.97 6.31
N GLU A 42 12.37 0.78 6.52
CA GLU A 42 13.81 0.61 6.63
C GLU A 42 14.51 0.97 5.32
N GLY A 43 15.44 1.93 5.40
CA GLY A 43 16.26 2.36 4.27
C GLY A 43 16.08 3.83 3.88
N THR A 44 16.66 4.18 2.74
CA THR A 44 16.55 5.50 2.10
C THR A 44 16.43 5.30 0.59
N PHE A 45 15.59 6.10 -0.05
CA PHE A 45 15.21 5.91 -1.45
C PHE A 45 15.55 7.13 -2.29
N TYR A 46 15.94 6.91 -3.54
CA TYR A 46 16.12 7.99 -4.52
C TYR A 46 14.78 8.44 -5.10
N GLU A 47 14.73 9.66 -5.64
CA GLU A 47 13.54 10.17 -6.34
C GLU A 47 13.07 9.25 -7.46
N ALA A 48 13.99 8.68 -8.23
CA ALA A 48 13.69 7.77 -9.34
C ALA A 48 13.05 6.44 -8.90
N GLU A 49 13.14 6.10 -7.61
CA GLU A 49 12.51 4.92 -7.00
C GLU A 49 11.16 5.25 -6.37
N LEU A 50 10.69 6.49 -6.50
CA LEU A 50 9.42 6.97 -5.95
C LEU A 50 8.52 7.51 -7.07
N GLN A 51 7.22 7.23 -6.94
CA GLN A 51 6.20 7.80 -7.82
C GLN A 51 5.29 8.69 -6.98
N LYS A 52 5.23 9.99 -7.30
CA LYS A 52 4.29 10.90 -6.63
C LYS A 52 2.86 10.50 -6.98
N VAL A 53 2.02 10.39 -5.96
CA VAL A 53 0.59 10.08 -6.07
C VAL A 53 -0.20 11.25 -5.50
N THR A 54 -1.25 11.67 -6.21
CA THR A 54 -2.22 12.66 -5.73
C THR A 54 -3.44 11.94 -5.18
N LYS A 55 -3.90 12.34 -3.99
CA LYS A 55 -5.08 11.79 -3.32
C LYS A 55 -6.17 12.84 -3.27
N ASP A 56 -7.37 12.49 -3.70
CA ASP A 56 -8.54 13.37 -3.80
C ASP A 56 -9.69 12.94 -2.85
N GLY A 57 -9.45 11.95 -2.00
CA GLY A 57 -10.38 11.52 -0.95
C GLY A 57 -11.51 10.59 -1.43
N ALA A 58 -11.68 10.46 -2.76
CA ALA A 58 -12.54 9.48 -3.41
C ALA A 58 -11.75 8.27 -3.94
N ASP A 59 -10.51 8.12 -3.51
CA ASP A 59 -9.59 7.08 -3.94
C ASP A 59 -10.12 5.66 -3.70
N VAL A 60 -10.04 4.84 -4.76
CA VAL A 60 -10.37 3.41 -4.69
C VAL A 60 -9.09 2.60 -4.50
N TYR A 61 -9.09 1.75 -3.48
CA TYR A 61 -7.98 0.83 -3.17
C TYR A 61 -8.32 -0.59 -3.62
N ARG A 62 -7.36 -1.26 -4.24
CA ARG A 62 -7.56 -2.62 -4.77
C ARG A 62 -7.53 -3.64 -3.63
N VAL A 63 -8.58 -4.47 -3.57
CA VAL A 63 -8.62 -5.63 -2.69
C VAL A 63 -7.99 -6.82 -3.39
N GLU A 64 -7.02 -7.45 -2.73
CA GLU A 64 -6.42 -8.71 -3.17
C GLU A 64 -7.36 -9.88 -2.90
N LYS A 65 -7.93 -9.91 -1.68
CA LYS A 65 -8.80 -11.00 -1.22
C LYS A 65 -9.73 -10.55 -0.09
N VAL A 66 -10.97 -11.02 -0.14
CA VAL A 66 -11.88 -10.99 1.03
C VAL A 66 -11.59 -12.20 1.91
N ILE A 67 -11.17 -11.97 3.15
CA ILE A 67 -10.76 -12.99 4.11
C ILE A 67 -11.95 -13.46 4.95
N ARG A 68 -12.77 -12.52 5.45
CA ARG A 68 -13.94 -12.81 6.29
C ARG A 68 -15.10 -11.88 5.96
N ARG A 69 -16.31 -12.27 6.39
CA ARG A 69 -17.52 -11.47 6.32
C ARG A 69 -18.21 -11.49 7.69
N ARG A 70 -18.82 -10.37 8.08
CA ARG A 70 -19.64 -10.29 9.30
C ARG A 70 -20.86 -9.41 9.07
N LYS A 71 -21.89 -9.61 9.89
CA LYS A 71 -22.97 -8.62 10.05
C LYS A 71 -22.73 -7.83 11.34
N THR A 72 -22.82 -6.50 11.26
CA THR A 72 -22.75 -5.62 12.43
C THR A 72 -24.05 -5.72 13.23
N LYS A 73 -24.07 -5.16 14.44
CA LYS A 73 -25.28 -5.07 15.27
C LYS A 73 -26.38 -4.26 14.58
N GLU A 74 -26.04 -3.31 13.71
CA GLU A 74 -27.02 -2.56 12.90
C GLU A 74 -27.44 -3.30 11.61
N GLY A 75 -27.03 -4.56 11.42
CA GLY A 75 -27.41 -5.37 10.25
C GLY A 75 -26.60 -5.10 8.99
N LYS A 76 -25.59 -4.23 9.03
CA LYS A 76 -24.70 -3.94 7.88
C LYS A 76 -23.74 -5.10 7.65
N THR A 77 -23.46 -5.40 6.38
CA THR A 77 -22.43 -6.39 6.02
C THR A 77 -21.08 -5.70 5.93
N GLU A 78 -20.08 -6.25 6.59
CA GLU A 78 -18.69 -5.83 6.48
C GLU A 78 -17.82 -6.97 5.99
N HIS A 79 -16.71 -6.62 5.34
CA HIS A 79 -15.75 -7.51 4.74
C HIS A 79 -14.38 -7.25 5.33
N PHE A 80 -13.73 -8.28 5.88
CA PHE A 80 -12.33 -8.19 6.29
C PHE A 80 -11.47 -8.47 5.07
N VAL A 81 -10.71 -7.49 4.61
CA VAL A 81 -10.01 -7.54 3.33
C VAL A 81 -8.50 -7.54 3.48
N LYS A 82 -7.82 -8.26 2.58
CA LYS A 82 -6.41 -8.09 2.27
C LYS A 82 -6.30 -7.08 1.15
N TRP A 83 -5.65 -5.95 1.41
CA TRP A 83 -5.36 -4.95 0.40
C TRP A 83 -4.22 -5.42 -0.51
N LYS A 84 -4.35 -5.19 -1.81
CA LYS A 84 -3.35 -5.59 -2.80
C LYS A 84 -2.11 -4.72 -2.65
N GLY A 85 -0.95 -5.36 -2.54
CA GLY A 85 0.33 -4.67 -2.37
C GLY A 85 0.68 -4.25 -0.95
N TYR A 86 -0.24 -4.32 0.01
CA TYR A 86 0.00 -3.96 1.41
C TYR A 86 0.31 -5.17 2.29
N HIS A 87 1.03 -4.96 3.40
CA HIS A 87 1.24 -5.99 4.41
C HIS A 87 -0.07 -6.40 5.11
N THR A 88 -0.16 -7.64 5.63
CA THR A 88 -1.38 -8.16 6.29
C THR A 88 -1.75 -7.42 7.57
N LYS A 89 -0.83 -6.63 8.14
CA LYS A 89 -1.10 -5.76 9.29
C LYS A 89 -2.16 -4.70 8.98
N PHE A 90 -2.23 -4.27 7.72
CA PHE A 90 -3.21 -3.28 7.25
C PHE A 90 -4.57 -3.89 6.87
N ASN A 91 -4.78 -5.20 7.07
CA ASN A 91 -6.07 -5.80 6.81
C ASN A 91 -7.13 -5.13 7.70
N SER A 92 -8.25 -4.75 7.09
CA SER A 92 -9.28 -3.99 7.79
C SER A 92 -10.68 -4.43 7.40
N TRP A 93 -11.65 -4.11 8.25
CA TRP A 93 -13.06 -4.30 7.95
C TRP A 93 -13.56 -3.10 7.15
N VAL A 94 -14.17 -3.37 5.99
CA VAL A 94 -14.77 -2.35 5.13
C VAL A 94 -16.22 -2.70 4.80
N SER A 95 -17.06 -1.68 4.73
CA SER A 95 -18.48 -1.80 4.40
C SER A 95 -18.76 -1.54 2.92
N ASN A 96 -17.95 -0.70 2.27
CA ASN A 96 -18.11 -0.33 0.87
C ASN A 96 -17.11 -1.07 -0.02
N LEU A 97 -17.59 -2.11 -0.72
CA LEU A 97 -16.85 -2.78 -1.78
C LEU A 97 -17.56 -2.56 -3.11
N ILE A 98 -16.82 -2.02 -4.08
CA ILE A 98 -17.31 -1.81 -5.44
C ILE A 98 -16.60 -2.81 -6.35
N LYS A 99 -17.34 -3.42 -7.27
CA LYS A 99 -16.77 -4.25 -8.32
C LYS A 99 -16.46 -3.35 -9.52
N LEU A 100 -15.17 -3.17 -9.78
CA LEU A 100 -14.66 -2.46 -10.96
C LEU A 100 -14.71 -3.34 -12.21
#